data_AF-A0A848W9R8-F1
#
_entry.id   AF-A0A848W9R8-F1
#
_cell.length_a   1.000
_cell.length_b   1.000
_cell.length_c   1.000
_cell.angle_alpha   90.00
_cell.angle_beta   90.00
_cell.angle_gamma   90.00
#
_symmetry.space_group_name_H-M   'P 1'
#
loop_
_entity.id
_entity.type
_entity.pdbx_description
1 polymer ?
#
loop_
_entity_poly.entity_id
_entity_poly.type
_entity_poly.pdbx_seq_one_letter_code
_entity_poly.pdbx_strand_id
1 'polypeptide(L)' 'AHSTAYNGVVVKGVMTNPFRGQDAPPELEAGSFWHVPAGSEHATACVSDTPCEFYFHAEGAFDFNVVENK' A
#
# COMPACT_ATOMS: atom_id res chain seq x y z
N ALA A 1 -9.90 -2.36 -0.65
CA ALA A 1 -9.56 -3.59 0.09
C ALA A 1 -9.33 -4.74 -0.90
N HIS A 2 -8.53 -5.74 -0.54
CA HIS A 2 -8.19 -6.90 -1.37
C HIS A 2 -8.66 -8.20 -0.70
N SER A 3 -8.94 -9.26 -1.47
CA SER A 3 -9.39 -10.56 -0.93
C SER A 3 -8.28 -11.34 -0.24
N THR A 4 -7.04 -11.20 -0.71
CA THR A 4 -5.84 -11.81 -0.11
C THR A 4 -4.92 -10.75 0.46
N ALA A 5 -4.13 -11.14 1.46
CA ALA A 5 -3.06 -10.29 1.96
C ALA A 5 -1.96 -10.13 0.90
N TYR A 6 -1.24 -9.02 0.96
CA TYR A 6 -0.06 -8.80 0.14
C TYR A 6 1.08 -8.19 0.95
N ASN A 7 2.30 -8.40 0.48
CA ASN A 7 3.47 -7.68 0.99
C ASN A 7 4.07 -6.83 -0.13
N GLY A 8 4.55 -5.65 0.23
CA GLY A 8 5.19 -4.71 -0.66
C GLY A 8 6.60 -4.36 -0.22
N VAL A 9 7.44 -4.01 -1.20
CA VAL A 9 8.73 -3.37 -0.99
C VAL A 9 8.86 -2.17 -1.91
N VAL A 10 9.28 -1.04 -1.35
CA VAL A 10 9.52 0.18 -2.13
C VAL A 10 10.84 0.01 -2.86
N VAL A 11 10.84 0.15 -4.18
CA VAL A 11 12.04 0.07 -5.01
C VAL A 11 12.63 1.46 -5.22
N LYS A 12 11.78 2.49 -5.34
CA LYS A 12 12.17 3.88 -5.59
C LYS A 12 11.10 4.86 -5.13
N GLY A 13 11.52 6.06 -4.76
CA GLY A 13 10.65 7.13 -4.28
C GLY A 13 10.28 6.97 -2.81
N VAL A 14 9.27 7.73 -2.39
CA VAL A 14 8.70 7.70 -1.03
C VAL A 14 7.20 7.50 -1.16
N MET A 15 6.70 6.47 -0.49
CA MET A 15 5.31 6.05 -0.54
C MET A 15 4.66 6.15 0.84
N THR A 16 3.35 6.05 0.89
CA THR A 16 2.61 5.81 2.13
C THR A 16 1.49 4.81 1.90
N ASN A 17 1.07 4.13 2.97
CA ASN A 17 -0.02 3.16 2.92
C ASN A 17 -0.93 3.29 4.16
N PRO A 18 -1.67 4.40 4.32
CA PRO A 18 -2.64 4.54 5.40
C PRO A 18 -3.71 3.47 5.36
N PHE A 19 -3.97 2.88 6.52
CA PHE A 19 -5.20 2.14 6.78
C PHE A 19 -6.33 3.11 7.19
N ARG A 20 -7.59 2.68 7.04
CA ARG A 20 -8.74 3.48 7.47
C ARG A 20 -8.62 3.88 8.94
N GLY A 21 -8.73 5.18 9.21
CA GLY A 21 -8.61 5.76 10.55
C GLY A 21 -7.17 5.96 11.05
N GLN A 22 -6.17 5.80 10.19
CA GLN A 22 -4.78 6.10 10.52
C GLN A 22 -4.45 7.57 10.21
N ASP A 23 -4.33 8.39 11.26
CA ASP A 23 -4.13 9.85 11.12
C ASP A 23 -2.71 10.25 10.64
N ALA A 24 -1.70 9.45 10.98
CA ALA A 24 -0.30 9.70 10.64
C ALA A 24 0.36 8.44 10.10
N PRO A 25 0.08 8.07 8.83
CA PRO A 25 0.70 6.90 8.22
C PRO A 25 2.20 7.14 8.00
N PRO A 26 3.04 6.10 8.12
CA PRO A 26 4.47 6.26 7.91
C PRO A 26 4.80 6.60 6.45
N GLU A 27 5.90 7.31 6.27
CA GLU A 27 6.59 7.39 4.98
C GLU A 27 7.44 6.13 4.79
N LEU A 28 7.34 5.56 3.59
CA LEU A 28 8.01 4.34 3.17
C LEU A 28 9.03 4.71 2.10
N GLU A 29 10.28 4.89 2.49
CA GLU A 29 11.41 5.13 1.57
C GLU A 29 11.83 3.85 0.85
N ALA A 30 12.68 3.97 -0.17
CA ALA A 30 13.26 2.82 -0.88
C ALA A 30 13.89 1.80 0.09
N GLY A 31 13.55 0.53 -0.08
CA GLY A 31 13.93 -0.57 0.81
C GLY A 31 12.93 -0.84 1.94
N SER A 32 11.97 0.06 2.19
CA SER A 32 10.91 -0.18 3.17
C SER A 32 10.03 -1.36 2.74
N PHE A 33 9.64 -2.18 3.71
CA PHE A 33 8.72 -3.29 3.55
C PHE A 33 7.41 -2.97 4.26
N TRP A 34 6.28 -3.36 3.67
CA TRP A 34 4.99 -3.28 4.34
C TRP A 34 4.10 -4.48 4.04
N HIS A 35 3.16 -4.74 4.95
CA HIS A 35 2.17 -5.82 4.86
C HIS A 35 0.77 -5.22 4.91
N VAL A 36 -0.11 -5.70 4.05
CA VAL A 36 -1.54 -5.36 4.07
C VAL A 36 -2.35 -6.64 4.28
N PRO A 37 -3.05 -6.77 5.43
CA PRO A 37 -3.92 -7.91 5.67
C PRO A 37 -5.11 -7.94 4.71
N ALA A 38 -5.58 -9.14 4.36
CA ALA A 38 -6.80 -9.35 3.57
C ALA A 38 -7.99 -8.60 4.18
N GLY A 39 -8.84 -8.00 3.33
CA GLY A 39 -10.02 -7.25 3.74
C GLY A 39 -9.75 -5.87 4.36
N SER A 40 -8.49 -5.47 4.55
CA SER A 40 -8.16 -4.15 5.10
C SER A 40 -8.52 -3.03 4.12
N GLU A 41 -9.14 -1.97 4.64
CA GLU A 41 -9.32 -0.73 3.91
C GLU A 41 -8.06 0.12 4.04
N HIS A 42 -7.41 0.40 2.92
CA HIS A 42 -6.19 1.19 2.85
C HIS A 42 -6.09 1.89 1.50
N ALA A 43 -5.21 2.88 1.40
CA ALA A 43 -4.85 3.52 0.15
C ALA A 43 -3.32 3.58 0.03
N THR A 44 -2.78 3.07 -1.07
CA THR A 44 -1.37 3.24 -1.39
C THR A 44 -1.18 4.51 -2.22
N ALA A 45 -0.28 5.40 -1.80
CA ALA A 45 -0.01 6.65 -2.49
C ALA A 45 1.50 6.90 -2.64
N CYS A 46 1.88 7.54 -3.74
CA CYS A 46 3.21 8.12 -3.90
C CYS A 46 3.18 9.55 -3.33
N VAL A 47 4.13 9.86 -2.44
CA VAL A 47 4.25 11.17 -1.78
C VAL A 47 5.57 11.88 -2.13
N SER A 48 6.29 11.36 -3.13
CA SER A 48 7.53 11.93 -3.64
C SER A 48 7.30 12.76 -4.90
N ASP A 49 8.18 13.74 -5.13
CA ASP A 49 8.29 14.48 -6.40
C ASP A 49 8.87 13.62 -7.54
N THR A 50 9.43 12.45 -7.21
CA THR A 50 9.93 11.48 -8.18
C THR A 50 8.97 10.30 -8.32
N PRO A 51 8.92 9.62 -9.49
CA PRO A 51 8.07 8.45 -9.66
C PRO A 51 8.37 7.37 -8.61
N CYS A 52 7.33 6.92 -7.92
CA CYS A 52 7.42 5.77 -7.03
C CYS A 52 7.33 4.46 -7.81
N GLU A 53 8.24 3.55 -7.51
CA GLU A 53 8.25 2.20 -8.04
C GLU A 53 8.27 1.23 -6.86
N PHE A 54 7.44 0.20 -6.92
CA PHE A 54 7.37 -0.81 -5.87
C PHE A 54 7.05 -2.17 -6.45
N TYR A 55 7.53 -3.20 -5.77
CA TYR A 55 7.14 -4.57 -6.01
C TYR A 55 6.15 -4.97 -4.92
N PHE A 56 5.08 -5.66 -5.30
CA PHE A 56 4.24 -6.35 -4.33
C PHE A 56 4.03 -7.79 -4.76
N HIS A 57 3.82 -8.66 -3.78
CA HIS A 57 3.44 -10.04 -4.01
C HIS A 57 2.26 -10.42 -3.12
N ALA A 58 1.34 -11.19 -3.70
CA ALA A 58 0.23 -11.81 -3.01
C ALA A 58 0.23 -13.31 -3.36
N GLU A 59 -0.34 -14.14 -2.49
CA GLU A 59 -0.46 -15.57 -2.77
C GLU A 59 -1.50 -15.87 -3.87
N GLY A 60 -2.49 -14.99 -4.03
CA GLY A 60 -3.57 -15.12 -5.01
C GLY A 60 -3.47 -14.12 -6.16
N ALA A 61 -4.39 -14.28 -7.13
CA ALA A 61 -4.58 -13.29 -8.17
C ALA A 61 -5.00 -11.95 -7.55
N PHE A 62 -4.43 -10.86 -8.05
CA PHE A 62 -4.76 -9.52 -7.56
C PHE A 62 -6.20 -9.15 -7.90
N ASP A 63 -6.96 -8.74 -6.90
CA ASP A 63 -8.27 -8.11 -7.01
C ASP A 63 -8.32 -6.87 -6.13
N PHE A 64 -9.33 -6.01 -6.31
CA PHE A 64 -9.63 -4.97 -5.34
C PHE A 64 -11.10 -4.57 -5.40
N ASN A 65 -11.66 -4.32 -4.21
CA ASN A 65 -12.94 -3.66 -4.06
C ASN A 65 -12.68 -2.19 -3.71
N VAL A 66 -13.13 -1.29 -4.58
CA VAL A 66 -13.14 0.15 -4.31
C VAL A 66 -14.16 0.40 -3.21
N VAL A 67 -13.70 1.01 -2.13
CA VAL A 67 -14.56 1.43 -1.03
C VAL A 67 -14.69 2.93 -1.17
N GLU A 68 -15.92 3.44 -1.32
CA GLU A 68 -16.13 4.89 -1.42
C GLU A 68 -15.73 5.55 -0.10
N ASN A 69 -14.82 6.52 -0.18
CA ASN A 69 -14.54 7.41 0.95
C ASN A 69 -15.76 8.32 1.13
N LYS A 70 -16.60 8.00 2.11
CA LYS A 70 -17.61 8.93 2.65
C LYS A 70 -16.97 9.85 3.67
#